data_AF-A0A397CIT6-F1
#
_entry.id   AF-A0A397CIT6-F1
#
_cell.length_a   1.000
_cell.length_b   1.000
_cell.length_c   1.000
_cell.angle_alpha   90.00
_cell.angle_beta   90.00
_cell.angle_gamma   90.00
#
_symmetry.space_group_name_H-M   'P 1'
#
loop_
_entity.id
_entity.type
_entity.pdbx_description
1 polymer ?
#
loop_
_entity_poly.entity_id
_entity_poly.type
_entity_poly.pdbx_seq_one_letter_code
_entity_poly.pdbx_strand_id
1 'polypeptide(L)'
;LRVKVMFRKPETALVQFVDERHAQSARDHVDGLVLCHKKLRVDFSKHLTVVMPRPDADQFEIQNTRDYTNTPYHRYRKRPLSEVVPVTTLLHISGIPVSMQLQPGDTAASSRLLNMFADFGAIKKFHPIAKQPKMVLLEMGTVEEAFDAMIALDNYTFNDGRIRVSFSKSYR
;
A
#
# COMPACT_ATOMS: atom_id res chain seq x y z
N LEU A 1 4.73 -15.57 -5.24
CA LEU A 1 4.67 -14.08 -5.10
C LEU A 1 5.93 -13.62 -4.40
N ARG A 2 6.85 -12.99 -5.14
CA ARG A 2 8.22 -12.74 -4.67
C ARG A 2 8.67 -11.36 -5.12
N VAL A 3 9.54 -10.73 -4.32
CA VAL A 3 10.18 -9.46 -4.66
C VAL A 3 11.69 -9.64 -4.58
N LYS A 4 12.43 -9.12 -5.56
CA LYS A 4 13.90 -9.09 -5.57
C LYS A 4 14.38 -7.71 -5.93
N VAL A 5 15.06 -7.02 -5.02
CA VAL A 5 15.77 -5.76 -5.32
C VAL A 5 17.11 -6.10 -5.96
N MET A 6 17.47 -5.38 -7.03
CA MET A 6 18.64 -5.70 -7.84
C MET A 6 19.91 -5.10 -7.22
N PHE A 7 20.95 -5.92 -6.99
CA PHE A 7 22.21 -5.46 -6.37
C PHE A 7 22.90 -4.33 -7.13
N ARG A 8 23.08 -4.49 -8.45
CA ARG A 8 23.77 -3.47 -9.29
C ARG A 8 22.89 -2.26 -9.63
N LYS A 9 21.58 -2.35 -9.39
CA LYS A 9 20.58 -1.31 -9.69
C LYS A 9 19.58 -1.26 -8.53
N PRO A 10 19.96 -0.72 -7.36
CA PRO A 10 19.15 -0.80 -6.14
C PRO A 10 17.78 -0.11 -6.27
N GLU A 11 17.65 0.80 -7.23
CA GLU A 11 16.40 1.48 -7.62
C GLU A 11 15.48 0.60 -8.51
N THR A 12 15.84 -0.66 -8.76
CA THR A 12 15.10 -1.58 -9.61
C THR A 12 14.79 -2.85 -8.83
N ALA A 13 13.56 -3.33 -8.97
CA ALA A 13 13.13 -4.60 -8.39
C ALA A 13 12.37 -5.46 -9.40
N LEU A 14 12.44 -6.77 -9.22
CA LEU A 14 11.56 -7.74 -9.86
C LEU A 14 10.43 -8.08 -8.90
N VAL A 15 9.19 -7.99 -9.39
CA VAL A 15 7.99 -8.38 -8.64
C VAL A 15 7.30 -9.51 -9.39
N GLN A 16 7.27 -10.69 -8.79
CA GLN A 16 6.54 -11.84 -9.31
C GLN A 16 5.13 -11.86 -8.74
N PHE A 17 4.14 -11.66 -9.60
CA PHE A 17 2.71 -11.77 -9.30
C PHE A 17 2.24 -13.23 -9.29
N VAL A 18 0.97 -13.44 -8.97
CA VAL A 18 0.34 -14.78 -8.98
C VAL A 18 0.12 -15.30 -10.41
N ASP A 19 -0.27 -14.41 -11.33
CA ASP A 19 -0.44 -14.68 -12.75
C ASP A 19 -0.21 -13.39 -13.58
N GLU A 20 -0.23 -13.53 -14.90
CA GLU A 20 -0.06 -12.44 -15.86
C GLU A 20 -1.12 -11.35 -15.73
N ARG A 21 -2.38 -11.71 -15.43
CA ARG A 21 -3.48 -10.74 -15.28
C ARG A 21 -3.23 -9.79 -14.12
N HIS A 22 -2.69 -10.30 -13.01
CA HIS A 22 -2.29 -9.47 -11.87
C HIS A 22 -1.09 -8.58 -12.19
N ALA A 23 -0.13 -9.08 -12.98
CA ALA A 23 1.01 -8.28 -13.42
C ALA A 23 0.58 -7.14 -14.36
N GLN A 24 -0.30 -7.44 -15.33
CA GLN A 24 -0.90 -6.44 -16.22
C GLN A 24 -1.69 -5.40 -15.42
N SER A 25 -2.57 -5.85 -14.52
CA SER A 25 -3.33 -4.95 -13.66
C SER A 25 -2.43 -4.05 -12.82
N ALA A 26 -1.36 -4.57 -12.22
CA ALA A 26 -0.43 -3.74 -11.47
C ALA A 26 0.24 -2.68 -12.36
N ARG A 27 0.74 -3.08 -13.54
CA ARG A 27 1.33 -2.15 -14.51
C ARG A 27 0.37 -1.04 -14.92
N ASP A 28 -0.86 -1.40 -15.32
CA ASP A 28 -1.89 -0.47 -15.80
C ASP A 28 -2.23 0.60 -14.77
N HIS A 29 -2.14 0.27 -13.48
CA HIS A 29 -2.55 1.17 -12.40
C HIS A 29 -1.39 1.98 -11.79
N VAL A 30 -0.13 1.56 -11.97
CA VAL A 30 1.01 2.20 -11.27
C VAL A 30 2.15 2.67 -12.16
N ASP A 31 2.20 2.27 -13.44
CA ASP A 31 3.22 2.77 -14.35
C ASP A 31 3.12 4.29 -14.53
N GLY A 32 4.25 4.99 -14.47
CA GLY A 32 4.32 6.43 -14.63
C GLY A 32 3.84 7.25 -13.43
N LEU A 33 3.34 6.64 -12.35
CA LEU A 33 3.03 7.34 -11.11
C LEU A 33 4.31 7.77 -10.38
N VAL A 34 4.19 8.78 -9.51
CA VAL A 34 5.28 9.22 -8.64
C VAL A 34 5.11 8.57 -7.27
N LEU A 35 6.20 8.03 -6.74
CA LEU A 35 6.30 7.42 -5.41
C LEU A 35 7.64 7.83 -4.80
N CYS A 36 7.66 8.31 -3.56
CA CYS A 36 8.85 8.82 -2.89
C CYS A 36 9.67 9.79 -3.78
N HIS A 37 9.00 10.75 -4.42
CA HIS A 37 9.56 11.75 -5.34
C HIS A 37 10.21 11.19 -6.60
N LYS A 38 9.96 9.92 -6.93
CA LYS A 38 10.51 9.24 -8.10
C LYS A 38 9.39 8.70 -8.98
N LYS A 39 9.48 8.96 -10.28
CA LYS A 39 8.56 8.40 -11.26
C LYS A 39 8.83 6.90 -11.45
N LEU A 40 7.83 6.08 -11.17
CA LEU A 40 7.89 4.64 -11.39
C LEU A 40 7.87 4.34 -12.88
N ARG A 41 8.71 3.37 -13.28
CA ARG A 41 8.63 2.70 -14.57
C ARG A 41 8.36 1.23 -14.33
N VAL A 42 7.21 0.75 -14.81
CA VAL A 42 6.75 -0.63 -14.64
C VAL A 42 6.60 -1.27 -16.01
N ASP A 43 7.35 -2.35 -16.22
CA ASP A 43 7.42 -3.05 -17.50
C ASP A 43 7.44 -4.56 -17.27
N PHE A 44 7.10 -5.33 -18.30
CA PHE A 44 7.16 -6.78 -18.21
C PHE A 44 8.61 -7.26 -18.20
N SER A 45 8.92 -8.12 -17.22
CA SER A 45 10.22 -8.75 -17.13
C SER A 45 10.34 -9.90 -18.13
N LYS A 46 11.53 -10.06 -18.71
CA LYS A 46 11.89 -11.29 -19.44
C LYS A 46 12.01 -12.52 -18.52
N HIS A 47 12.12 -12.32 -17.21
CA HIS A 47 12.21 -13.40 -16.23
C HIS A 47 10.82 -13.84 -15.79
N LEU A 48 10.48 -15.11 -16.05
CA LEU A 48 9.19 -15.69 -15.67
C LEU A 48 9.02 -15.88 -14.16
N THR A 49 10.13 -16.08 -13.44
CA THR A 49 10.12 -16.30 -11.99
C THR A 49 11.24 -15.55 -11.30
N VAL A 50 11.01 -15.19 -10.03
CA VAL A 50 12.06 -14.69 -9.14
C VAL A 50 12.65 -15.88 -8.38
N VAL A 51 13.95 -16.09 -8.57
CA VAL A 51 14.71 -17.17 -7.95
C VAL A 51 15.07 -16.77 -6.51
N MET A 52 14.82 -17.66 -5.55
CA MET A 52 15.22 -17.44 -4.16
C MET A 52 16.73 -17.67 -4.01
N PRO A 53 17.42 -16.84 -3.19
CA PRO A 53 18.82 -17.04 -2.88
C PRO A 53 19.05 -18.41 -2.25
N ARG A 54 20.22 -18.98 -2.52
CA ARG A 54 20.71 -20.14 -1.78
C ARG A 54 21.11 -19.72 -0.36
N PRO A 55 21.16 -20.65 0.61
CA PRO A 55 21.55 -20.32 1.98
C PRO A 55 22.96 -19.72 2.11
N ASP A 56 23.85 -20.01 1.16
CA ASP A 56 25.23 -19.54 1.07
C ASP A 56 25.41 -18.30 0.17
N ALA A 57 24.30 -17.72 -0.32
CA ALA A 57 24.36 -16.50 -1.13
C ALA A 57 24.79 -15.28 -0.29
N ASP A 58 25.20 -14.21 -0.98
CA ASP A 58 25.55 -12.96 -0.34
C ASP A 58 24.41 -12.43 0.55
N GLN A 59 24.78 -11.84 1.69
CA GLN A 59 23.85 -11.30 2.67
C GLN A 59 22.85 -10.31 2.06
N PHE A 60 23.29 -9.50 1.10
CA PHE A 60 22.42 -8.59 0.36
C PHE A 60 21.30 -9.36 -0.35
N GLU A 61 21.61 -10.45 -1.04
CA GLU A 61 20.62 -11.20 -1.83
C GLU A 61 19.58 -11.86 -0.92
N ILE A 62 20.04 -12.43 0.20
CA ILE A 62 19.19 -13.02 1.25
C ILE A 62 18.23 -11.96 1.83
N GLN A 63 18.72 -10.76 2.08
CA GLN A 63 17.91 -9.69 2.66
C GLN A 63 16.94 -9.03 1.68
N ASN A 64 17.30 -8.99 0.39
CA ASN A 64 16.58 -8.24 -0.64
C ASN A 64 15.75 -9.12 -1.59
N THR A 65 15.74 -10.44 -1.38
CA THR A 65 14.86 -11.37 -2.09
C THR A 65 13.91 -12.03 -1.11
N ARG A 66 12.62 -11.68 -1.19
CA ARG A 66 11.60 -12.09 -0.22
C ARG A 66 10.49 -12.91 -0.87
N ASP A 67 10.10 -14.00 -0.23
CA ASP A 67 8.95 -14.81 -0.61
C ASP A 67 7.72 -14.41 0.22
N TYR A 68 6.70 -13.92 -0.47
CA TYR A 68 5.43 -13.52 0.13
C TYR A 68 4.32 -14.53 -0.17
N THR A 69 4.59 -15.67 -0.79
CA THR A 69 3.55 -16.60 -1.28
C THR A 69 2.53 -17.02 -0.21
N ASN A 70 2.98 -17.13 1.05
CA ASN A 70 2.17 -17.57 2.18
C ASN A 70 1.77 -16.43 3.13
N THR A 71 2.01 -15.15 2.79
CA THR A 71 1.54 -14.06 3.64
C THR A 71 0.01 -14.00 3.66
N PRO A 72 -0.62 -13.78 4.82
CA PRO A 72 -2.08 -13.67 4.92
C PRO A 72 -2.61 -12.34 4.37
N TYR A 73 -1.75 -11.42 3.91
CA TYR A 73 -2.13 -10.06 3.53
C TYR A 73 -2.53 -9.87 2.08
N HIS A 74 -2.41 -10.91 1.24
CA HIS A 74 -2.82 -10.90 -0.17
C HIS A 74 -4.31 -10.66 -0.32
N ARG A 75 -4.68 -9.49 -0.84
CA ARG A 75 -6.08 -9.09 -1.08
C ARG A 75 -6.68 -9.78 -2.30
N TYR A 76 -5.99 -9.69 -3.43
CA TYR A 76 -6.49 -10.11 -4.74
C TYR A 76 -6.25 -11.59 -5.04
N ARG A 77 -5.82 -12.38 -4.04
CA ARG A 77 -5.88 -13.85 -4.14
C ARG A 77 -7.33 -14.37 -4.08
N LYS A 78 -8.22 -13.63 -3.40
CA LYS A 78 -9.64 -13.98 -3.23
C LYS A 78 -10.61 -12.93 -3.78
N ARG A 79 -10.13 -11.73 -4.10
CA ARG A 79 -10.94 -10.63 -4.66
C ARG A 79 -10.70 -10.51 -6.17
N PRO A 80 -11.73 -10.18 -6.96
CA PRO A 80 -11.57 -9.98 -8.40
C PRO A 80 -10.79 -8.71 -8.70
N LEU A 81 -10.04 -8.71 -9.81
CA LEU A 81 -9.27 -7.55 -10.27
C LEU A 81 -10.17 -6.36 -10.70
N SER A 82 -11.45 -6.60 -11.00
CA SER A 82 -12.43 -5.54 -11.27
C SER A 82 -12.71 -4.64 -10.06
N GLU A 83 -12.40 -5.11 -8.85
CA GLU A 83 -12.49 -4.32 -7.61
C GLU A 83 -11.21 -3.52 -7.32
N VAL A 84 -10.18 -3.57 -8.17
CA VAL A 84 -9.02 -2.69 -8.06
C VAL A 84 -9.47 -1.25 -8.30
N VAL A 85 -9.06 -0.37 -7.39
CA VAL A 85 -9.28 1.07 -7.49
C VAL A 85 -7.96 1.69 -7.93
N PRO A 86 -7.94 2.53 -8.98
CA PRO A 86 -6.76 3.31 -9.35
C PRO A 86 -6.24 4.15 -8.19
N VAL A 87 -4.97 4.52 -8.25
CA VAL A 87 -4.37 5.42 -7.27
C VAL A 87 -5.08 6.77 -7.34
N THR A 88 -5.63 7.22 -6.22
CA THR A 88 -6.31 8.50 -6.07
C THR A 88 -5.80 9.22 -4.82
N THR A 89 -6.19 10.48 -4.64
CA THR A 89 -5.95 11.22 -3.39
C THR A 89 -6.77 10.69 -2.21
N LEU A 90 -7.79 9.87 -2.47
CA LEU A 90 -8.76 9.44 -1.46
C LEU A 90 -8.44 8.04 -0.96
N LEU A 91 -8.12 7.94 0.32
CA LEU A 91 -7.87 6.71 1.04
C LEU A 91 -9.10 6.27 1.83
N HIS A 92 -9.36 4.97 1.83
CA HIS A 92 -10.27 4.30 2.74
C HIS A 92 -9.44 3.52 3.76
N ILE A 93 -9.57 3.93 5.01
CA ILE A 93 -8.93 3.30 6.15
C ILE A 93 -10.00 2.51 6.89
N SER A 94 -9.71 1.24 7.15
CA SER A 94 -10.61 0.30 7.81
C SER A 94 -9.89 -0.52 8.88
N GLY A 95 -10.65 -1.17 9.75
CA GLY A 95 -10.08 -1.96 10.84
C GLY A 95 -9.49 -1.10 11.96
N ILE A 96 -9.91 0.16 12.06
CA ILE A 96 -9.37 1.11 13.04
C ILE A 96 -9.62 0.57 14.46
N PRO A 97 -8.55 0.30 15.24
CA PRO A 97 -8.66 -0.16 16.62
C PRO A 97 -9.32 0.89 17.50
N VAL A 98 -9.94 0.48 18.61
CA VAL A 98 -10.67 1.39 19.53
C VAL A 98 -9.74 2.50 20.03
N SER A 99 -8.47 2.16 20.30
CA SER A 99 -7.45 3.10 20.74
C SER A 99 -7.10 4.23 19.75
N MET A 100 -7.53 4.09 18.48
CA MET A 100 -7.22 4.99 17.37
C MET A 100 -8.48 5.55 16.68
N GLN A 101 -9.68 5.25 17.19
CA GLN A 101 -10.93 5.74 16.60
C GLN A 101 -11.09 7.25 16.78
N LEU A 102 -11.60 7.89 15.73
CA LEU A 102 -11.91 9.32 15.74
C LEU A 102 -13.01 9.63 16.74
N GLN A 103 -12.83 10.71 17.49
CA GLN A 103 -13.80 11.24 18.42
C GLN A 103 -14.55 12.43 17.80
N PRO A 104 -15.78 12.73 18.26
CA PRO A 104 -16.49 13.93 17.84
C PRO A 104 -15.65 15.20 18.09
N GLY A 105 -15.46 16.01 17.05
CA GLY A 105 -14.65 17.24 17.12
C GLY A 105 -13.16 17.05 16.86
N ASP A 106 -12.69 15.83 16.56
CA ASP A 106 -11.31 15.62 16.15
C ASP A 106 -10.94 16.45 14.92
N THR A 107 -9.70 16.93 14.92
CA THR A 107 -9.04 17.58 13.79
C THR A 107 -7.86 16.73 13.33
N ALA A 108 -7.26 17.08 12.20
CA ALA A 108 -6.03 16.42 11.75
C ALA A 108 -4.93 16.45 12.83
N ALA A 109 -4.82 17.55 13.59
CA ALA A 109 -3.80 17.74 14.62
C ALA A 109 -4.10 17.03 15.95
N SER A 110 -5.38 16.84 16.31
CA SER A 110 -5.75 16.18 17.58
C SER A 110 -5.84 14.67 17.45
N SER A 111 -6.22 14.17 16.27
CA SER A 111 -6.41 12.74 16.05
C SER A 111 -5.08 12.01 15.89
N ARG A 112 -4.84 11.01 16.73
CA ARG A 112 -3.67 10.13 16.63
C ARG A 112 -3.62 9.38 15.29
N LEU A 113 -4.77 8.96 14.78
CA LEU A 113 -4.83 8.26 13.49
C LEU A 113 -4.49 9.22 12.36
N LEU A 114 -5.12 10.40 12.32
CA LEU A 114 -4.89 11.37 11.23
C LEU A 114 -3.45 11.89 11.25
N ASN A 115 -2.88 12.15 12.44
CA ASN A 115 -1.49 12.58 12.57
C ASN A 115 -0.50 11.61 11.89
N MET A 116 -0.74 10.29 11.96
CA MET A 116 0.11 9.32 11.25
C MET A 116 0.11 9.53 9.72
N PHE A 117 -1.01 9.96 9.15
CA PHE A 117 -1.10 10.26 7.72
C PHE A 117 -0.54 11.65 7.39
N ALA A 118 -0.61 12.59 8.34
CA ALA A 118 -0.06 13.93 8.16
C ALA A 118 1.47 13.93 7.98
N ASP A 119 2.18 12.90 8.48
CA ASP A 119 3.61 12.69 8.24
C ASP A 119 3.96 12.51 6.75
N PHE A 120 2.99 12.16 5.92
CA PHE A 120 3.16 11.92 4.48
C PHE A 120 2.63 13.07 3.61
N GLY A 121 2.00 14.08 4.19
CA GLY A 121 1.47 15.21 3.42
C GLY A 121 0.25 15.87 4.05
N ALA A 122 -0.32 16.82 3.32
CA ALA A 122 -1.47 17.59 3.81
C ALA A 122 -2.75 16.73 3.82
N ILE A 123 -3.47 16.74 4.94
CA ILE A 123 -4.84 16.18 5.00
C ILE A 123 -5.81 17.28 4.58
N LYS A 124 -6.46 17.10 3.42
CA LYS A 124 -7.46 18.04 2.91
C LYS A 124 -8.80 17.85 3.60
N LYS A 125 -9.23 16.59 3.75
CA LYS A 125 -10.55 16.26 4.30
C LYS A 125 -10.57 14.85 4.85
N PHE A 126 -11.42 14.61 5.85
CA PHE A 126 -11.71 13.26 6.31
C PHE A 126 -13.21 13.12 6.60
N HIS A 127 -13.72 11.91 6.41
CA HIS A 127 -15.14 11.59 6.55
C HIS A 127 -15.27 10.25 7.30
N PRO A 128 -15.59 10.31 8.60
CA PRO A 128 -15.96 9.11 9.36
C PRO A 128 -17.19 8.47 8.73
N ILE A 129 -17.18 7.15 8.55
CA ILE A 129 -18.32 6.44 7.96
C ILE A 129 -19.37 6.23 9.06
N ALA A 130 -20.51 6.91 8.94
CA ALA A 130 -21.60 6.79 9.91
C ALA A 130 -22.00 5.31 10.10
N LYS A 131 -22.20 4.89 11.36
CA LYS A 131 -22.47 3.50 11.78
C LYS A 131 -21.28 2.53 11.65
N GLN A 132 -20.13 2.96 11.13
CA GLN A 132 -18.92 2.15 11.02
C GLN A 132 -17.73 2.87 11.66
N PRO A 133 -17.64 2.93 13.00
CA PRO A 133 -16.59 3.68 13.71
C PRO A 133 -15.17 3.16 13.44
N LYS A 134 -15.05 1.94 12.90
CA LYS A 134 -13.78 1.33 12.50
C LYS A 134 -13.31 1.75 11.10
N MET A 135 -13.97 2.72 10.46
CA MET A 135 -13.67 3.15 9.10
C MET A 135 -13.74 4.68 8.93
N VAL A 136 -12.84 5.20 8.10
CA VAL A 136 -12.79 6.62 7.71
C VAL A 136 -12.30 6.73 6.27
N LEU A 137 -12.84 7.70 5.54
CA LEU A 137 -12.29 8.15 4.26
C LEU A 137 -11.41 9.38 4.50
N LEU A 138 -10.24 9.42 3.88
CA LEU A 138 -9.22 10.46 4.09
C LEU A 138 -8.70 10.94 2.74
N GLU A 139 -8.83 12.23 2.45
CA GLU A 139 -8.29 12.85 1.25
C GLU A 139 -6.96 13.55 1.57
N MET A 140 -5.89 13.09 0.92
CA MET A 140 -4.57 13.69 0.97
C MET A 140 -4.43 14.83 -0.04
N GLY A 141 -3.39 15.64 0.11
CA GLY A 141 -3.13 16.81 -0.72
C GLY A 141 -2.85 16.45 -2.17
N THR A 142 -2.05 15.42 -2.40
CA THR A 142 -1.69 14.93 -3.73
C THR A 142 -1.83 13.40 -3.86
N VAL A 143 -1.79 12.92 -5.11
CA VAL A 143 -1.82 11.48 -5.42
C VAL A 143 -0.56 10.79 -4.87
N GLU A 144 0.59 11.45 -4.95
CA GLU A 144 1.86 10.94 -4.42
C GLU A 144 1.80 10.78 -2.90
N GLU A 145 1.34 11.82 -2.17
CA GLU A 145 1.17 11.76 -0.71
C GLU A 145 0.24 10.63 -0.28
N ALA A 146 -0.89 10.43 -0.99
CA ALA A 146 -1.79 9.30 -0.74
C ALA A 146 -1.14 7.95 -1.02
N PHE A 147 -0.33 7.86 -2.07
CA PHE A 147 0.35 6.63 -2.44
C PHE A 147 1.42 6.26 -1.42
N ASP A 148 2.26 7.22 -1.03
CA ASP A 148 3.30 7.07 -0.02
C ASP A 148 2.68 6.67 1.34
N ALA A 149 1.63 7.36 1.77
CA ALA A 149 0.91 7.04 3.01
C ALA A 149 0.30 5.64 2.99
N MET A 150 -0.31 5.22 1.87
CA MET A 150 -0.87 3.87 1.74
C MET A 150 0.21 2.79 1.88
N ILE A 151 1.36 2.96 1.21
CA ILE A 151 2.45 1.97 1.27
C ILE A 151 3.02 1.87 2.69
N ALA A 152 3.18 3.01 3.37
CA ALA A 152 3.78 3.04 4.70
C ALA A 152 2.84 2.52 5.79
N LEU A 153 1.54 2.81 5.70
CA LEU A 153 0.58 2.57 6.77
C LEU A 153 -0.33 1.36 6.55
N ASP A 154 -0.37 0.77 5.35
CA ASP A 154 -1.14 -0.46 5.17
C ASP A 154 -0.58 -1.60 6.03
N ASN A 155 -1.46 -2.31 6.73
CA ASN A 155 -1.13 -3.35 7.72
C ASN A 155 -0.41 -2.88 8.98
N TYR A 156 -0.38 -1.57 9.24
CA TYR A 156 0.15 -1.07 10.50
C TYR A 156 -0.60 -1.69 11.68
N THR A 157 0.15 -2.28 12.61
CA THR A 157 -0.38 -3.06 13.72
C THR A 157 -0.29 -2.25 15.02
N PHE A 158 -1.39 -2.27 15.76
CA PHE A 158 -1.53 -1.71 17.10
C PHE A 158 -1.73 -2.86 18.09
N ASN A 159 -1.66 -2.56 19.39
CA ASN A 159 -1.85 -3.57 20.44
C ASN A 159 -3.24 -4.23 20.37
N ASP A 160 -4.26 -3.49 19.94
CA ASP A 160 -5.67 -3.89 19.91
C ASP A 160 -6.23 -4.10 18.49
N GLY A 161 -5.39 -4.10 17.46
CA GLY A 161 -5.85 -4.36 16.10
C GLY A 161 -4.87 -3.97 15.00
N ARG A 162 -5.37 -3.88 13.77
CA ARG A 162 -4.58 -3.54 12.59
C ARG A 162 -5.43 -2.77 11.59
N ILE A 163 -4.87 -1.70 11.05
CA ILE A 163 -5.52 -0.95 9.98
C ILE A 163 -5.25 -1.56 8.61
N ARG A 164 -6.20 -1.32 7.70
CA ARG A 164 -6.08 -1.60 6.28
C ARG A 164 -6.35 -0.32 5.51
N VAL A 165 -5.44 0.03 4.62
CA VAL A 165 -5.52 1.23 3.79
C VAL A 165 -5.72 0.80 2.33
N SER A 166 -6.63 1.45 1.62
CA SER A 166 -6.90 1.25 0.18
C SER A 166 -7.30 2.56 -0.47
N PHE A 167 -7.13 2.71 -1.78
CA PHE A 167 -7.75 3.82 -2.50
C PHE A 167 -9.27 3.68 -2.57
N SER A 168 -9.97 4.81 -2.61
CA SER A 168 -11.40 4.90 -2.86
C SER A 168 -11.69 5.77 -4.09
N LYS A 169 -12.79 5.46 -4.77
CA LYS A 169 -13.30 6.24 -5.92
C LYS A 169 -14.20 7.39 -5.49
N SER A 170 -14.80 7.31 -4.30
CA SER A 170 -15.78 8.30 -3.86
C SER A 170 -15.94 8.33 -2.34
N TYR A 171 -16.59 9.39 -1.88
CA TYR A 171 -17.00 9.57 -0.48
C TYR A 171 -18.23 8.74 -0.04
N ARG A 172 -18.71 7.85 -0.92
CA ARG A 172 -19.88 7.01 -0.70
C ARG A 172 -19.50 5.62 -0.23
#